data_AF-A0A960R562-F1
#
_entry.id   AF-A0A960R562-F1
#
_cell.length_a   1.000
_cell.length_b   1.000
_cell.length_c   1.000
_cell.angle_alpha   90.00
_cell.angle_beta   90.00
_cell.angle_gamma   90.00
#
_symmetry.space_group_name_H-M   'P 1'
#
loop_
_entity.id
_entity.type
_entity.pdbx_description
1 polymer ?
#
loop_
_entity_poly.entity_id
_entity_poly.type
_entity_poly.pdbx_seq_one_letter_code
_entity_poly.pdbx_strand_id
1 'polypeptide(L)'
;MSGKGDSKSKSTRGSKKTVVFHRLFFERWDPKTGTVRNPVVTLSQVKDAIEATTVEGGGEKLSSSNPANFVKDFIRRADSANSNWPDELKDLRWTMRQKTGDNDCFQFIPYDIDQTEPFEDPFLPGSTTPSHLMQSVTIPKASRDLGRKDEQWLIQVAVRQGVIPTHLALHSKIQIQEIVHLQTAVKLRKTEIDALFLAHYLAGEETKTALITCEAKHNESILPDQIVNQANAGSALNKADCVIPMAMRVVKNEGNKDSGGLVYVCEFESVPSGAEIDRSQLKLVSDCVYEFQPPIKGV
;
A
#
# COMPACT_ATOMS: atom_id res chain seq x y z
N MET A 1 -9.02 42.68 -40.37
CA MET A 1 -8.84 43.39 -39.08
C MET A 1 -9.79 42.75 -38.08
N SER A 2 -9.36 41.74 -37.32
CA SER A 2 -8.66 41.83 -36.01
C SER A 2 -9.63 42.20 -34.89
N GLY A 3 -9.79 41.49 -33.78
CA GLY A 3 -9.22 40.26 -33.18
C GLY A 3 -10.27 39.71 -32.18
N LYS A 4 -10.37 38.42 -31.90
CA LYS A 4 -9.60 37.61 -30.91
C LYS A 4 -9.41 38.26 -29.52
N GLY A 5 -9.81 37.50 -28.49
CA GLY A 5 -9.44 37.64 -27.07
C GLY A 5 -10.65 37.91 -26.17
N ASP A 6 -11.01 37.13 -25.15
CA ASP A 6 -10.32 36.01 -24.52
C ASP A 6 -11.34 35.03 -23.93
N SER A 7 -11.11 33.74 -24.22
CA SER A 7 -11.73 32.63 -23.52
C SER A 7 -11.25 32.63 -22.07
N LYS A 8 -12.20 32.60 -21.14
CA LYS A 8 -12.01 32.30 -19.72
C LYS A 8 -11.00 31.16 -19.55
N SER A 9 -9.82 31.49 -19.04
CA SER A 9 -8.90 30.52 -18.44
C SER A 9 -9.63 29.82 -17.31
N LYS A 10 -10.05 28.57 -17.55
CA LYS A 10 -10.47 27.65 -16.50
C LYS A 10 -9.23 27.35 -15.67
N SER A 11 -9.14 27.99 -14.51
CA SER A 11 -8.25 27.56 -13.42
C SER A 11 -8.53 26.08 -13.11
N THR A 12 -7.63 25.20 -13.55
CA THR A 12 -7.54 23.82 -13.10
C THR A 12 -7.14 23.85 -11.63
N ARG A 13 -8.13 23.86 -10.74
CA ARG A 13 -7.90 23.84 -9.29
C ARG A 13 -7.46 22.43 -8.89
N GLY A 14 -6.20 22.09 -9.19
CA GLY A 14 -5.54 20.89 -8.67
C GLY A 14 -5.57 20.87 -7.15
N SER A 15 -5.45 19.69 -6.54
CA SER A 15 -5.36 19.56 -5.09
C SER A 15 -4.29 20.49 -4.52
N LYS A 16 -4.53 21.11 -3.36
CA LYS A 16 -3.50 21.97 -2.71
C LYS A 16 -2.21 21.20 -2.41
N LYS A 17 -2.31 19.88 -2.23
CA LYS A 17 -1.14 19.00 -2.11
C LYS A 17 -0.29 19.00 -3.38
N THR A 18 -0.92 19.08 -4.57
CA THR A 18 -0.24 19.21 -5.87
C THR A 18 0.68 20.42 -5.89
N VAL A 19 0.21 21.58 -5.42
CA VAL A 19 1.01 22.81 -5.36
C VAL A 19 2.21 22.65 -4.43
N VAL A 20 2.02 22.01 -3.27
CA VAL A 20 3.11 21.74 -2.33
C VAL A 20 4.16 20.82 -2.94
N PHE A 21 3.77 19.73 -3.62
CA PHE A 21 4.72 18.84 -4.31
C PHE A 21 5.48 19.57 -5.42
N HIS A 22 4.77 20.34 -6.24
CA HIS A 22 5.36 21.14 -7.32
C HIS A 22 6.42 22.10 -6.77
N ARG A 23 6.08 22.88 -5.74
CA ARG A 23 7.02 23.78 -5.07
C ARG A 23 8.25 23.04 -4.54
N LEU A 24 8.04 21.99 -3.75
CA LEU A 24 9.13 21.23 -3.15
C LEU A 24 10.08 20.65 -4.21
N PHE A 25 9.53 20.20 -5.34
CA PHE A 25 10.31 19.66 -6.45
C PHE A 25 11.16 20.76 -7.11
N PHE A 26 10.55 21.86 -7.54
CA PHE A 26 11.23 22.91 -8.29
C PHE A 26 12.21 23.74 -7.46
N GLU A 27 12.04 23.82 -6.15
CA GLU A 27 13.07 24.35 -5.24
C GLU A 27 14.37 23.51 -5.26
N ARG A 28 14.28 22.24 -5.67
CA ARG A 28 15.37 21.25 -5.65
C ARG A 28 15.83 20.84 -7.05
N TRP A 29 15.06 21.16 -8.08
CA TRP A 29 15.31 20.78 -9.46
C TRP A 29 16.50 21.55 -10.06
N ASP A 30 17.45 20.82 -10.63
CA ASP A 30 18.52 21.39 -11.45
C ASP A 30 18.22 21.15 -12.94
N PRO A 31 17.81 22.18 -13.70
CA PRO A 31 17.46 22.03 -15.10
C PRO A 31 18.66 21.71 -16.00
N LYS A 32 19.90 21.92 -15.53
CA LYS A 32 21.10 21.62 -16.33
C LYS A 32 21.43 20.14 -16.30
N THR A 33 21.27 19.51 -15.14
CA THR A 33 21.59 18.09 -14.95
C THR A 33 20.36 17.20 -15.11
N GLY A 34 19.16 17.77 -15.05
CA GLY A 34 17.91 17.00 -15.05
C GLY A 34 17.73 16.19 -13.77
N THR A 35 18.27 16.67 -12.64
CA THR A 35 18.27 15.95 -11.37
C THR A 35 17.74 16.79 -10.20
N VAL A 36 17.18 16.11 -9.21
CA VAL A 36 16.73 16.72 -7.94
C VAL A 36 17.87 16.67 -6.93
N ARG A 37 18.30 17.83 -6.42
CA ARG A 37 19.26 17.95 -5.32
C ARG A 37 18.57 17.63 -4.00
N ASN A 38 19.19 16.82 -3.15
CA ASN A 38 18.60 16.37 -1.88
C ASN A 38 17.16 15.83 -2.06
N PRO A 39 16.99 14.71 -2.79
CA PRO A 39 15.67 14.20 -3.18
C PRO A 39 14.81 13.76 -1.99
N VAL A 40 15.41 13.56 -0.81
CA VAL A 40 14.71 13.24 0.43
C VAL A 40 14.13 14.52 1.02
N VAL A 41 12.82 14.51 1.25
CA VAL A 41 12.06 15.61 1.84
C VAL A 41 11.68 15.24 3.28
N THR A 42 11.97 16.14 4.21
CA THR A 42 11.69 15.94 5.63
C THR A 42 10.29 16.43 6.04
N LEU A 43 9.79 15.98 7.19
CA LEU A 43 8.52 16.43 7.76
C LEU A 43 8.50 17.95 7.98
N SER A 44 9.63 18.53 8.39
CA SER A 44 9.76 19.98 8.57
C SER A 44 9.65 20.73 7.24
N GLN A 45 10.31 20.25 6.19
CA GLN A 45 10.24 20.87 4.86
C GLN A 45 8.82 20.82 4.27
N VAL A 46 8.10 19.71 4.49
CA VAL A 46 6.67 19.62 4.10
C VAL A 46 5.84 20.66 4.87
N LYS A 47 6.07 20.80 6.17
CA LYS A 47 5.39 21.78 7.01
C LYS A 47 5.62 23.22 6.51
N ASP A 48 6.87 23.59 6.27
CA ASP A 48 7.26 24.91 5.79
C ASP A 48 6.63 25.21 4.43
N ALA A 49 6.61 24.23 3.52
CA ALA A 49 6.00 24.38 2.20
C ALA A 49 4.46 24.52 2.28
N ILE A 50 3.79 23.79 3.17
CA ILE A 50 2.35 23.95 3.43
C ILE A 50 2.05 25.36 3.94
N GLU A 51 2.85 25.87 4.88
CA GLU A 51 2.68 27.19 5.47
C GLU A 51 2.89 28.30 4.42
N ALA A 52 3.96 28.22 3.63
CA ALA A 52 4.23 29.16 2.54
C ALA A 52 3.08 29.20 1.51
N THR A 53 2.62 28.04 1.06
CA THR A 53 1.51 27.94 0.09
C THR A 53 0.20 28.50 0.65
N THR A 54 -0.02 28.37 1.97
CA THR A 54 -1.22 28.90 2.64
C THR A 54 -1.20 30.42 2.74
N VAL A 55 -0.03 31.02 3.01
CA VAL A 55 0.15 32.49 3.07
C VAL A 55 -0.06 33.12 1.68
N GLU A 56 0.45 32.47 0.63
CA GLU A 56 0.38 32.98 -0.75
C GLU A 56 -1.02 32.82 -1.38
N GLY A 57 -1.81 31.81 -0.97
CA GLY A 57 -3.03 31.39 -1.66
C GLY A 57 -4.38 31.88 -1.09
N GLY A 58 -4.41 32.56 0.05
CA GLY A 58 -5.61 33.22 0.61
C GLY A 58 -6.87 32.36 0.88
N GLY A 59 -6.78 31.02 0.86
CA GLY A 59 -7.92 30.09 0.99
C GLY A 59 -7.84 29.11 2.17
N GLU A 60 -8.74 28.11 2.22
CA GLU A 60 -8.79 27.08 3.28
C GLU A 60 -7.41 26.46 3.56
N LYS A 61 -7.02 26.35 4.82
CA LYS A 61 -5.65 25.94 5.19
C LYS A 61 -5.50 24.43 5.08
N LEU A 62 -4.48 23.95 4.37
CA LEU A 62 -3.99 22.59 4.60
C LEU A 62 -3.47 22.51 6.03
N SER A 63 -3.78 21.43 6.75
CA SER A 63 -3.24 21.27 8.10
C SER A 63 -1.73 21.01 8.03
N SER A 64 -0.95 21.86 8.65
CA SER A 64 0.49 21.66 8.88
C SER A 64 0.78 20.83 10.14
N SER A 65 -0.26 20.41 10.88
CA SER A 65 -0.12 19.76 12.19
C SER A 65 0.35 18.30 12.13
N ASN A 66 0.20 17.63 10.97
CA ASN A 66 0.64 16.25 10.80
C ASN A 66 1.19 16.00 9.37
N PRO A 67 2.44 16.40 9.09
CA PRO A 67 3.08 16.17 7.81
C PRO A 67 3.22 14.69 7.45
N ALA A 68 3.23 13.77 8.43
CA ALA A 68 3.33 12.33 8.16
C ALA A 68 2.07 11.79 7.44
N ASN A 69 0.90 12.35 7.74
CA ASN A 69 -0.34 12.01 7.02
C ASN A 69 -0.41 12.64 5.62
N PHE A 70 0.38 13.69 5.34
CA PHE A 70 0.33 14.41 4.07
C PHE A 70 0.56 13.48 2.87
N VAL A 71 1.66 12.71 2.93
CA VAL A 71 2.05 11.72 1.90
C VAL A 71 1.12 10.53 1.94
N LYS A 72 0.90 9.94 3.12
CA LYS A 72 0.05 8.75 3.30
C LYS A 72 -1.33 8.93 2.66
N ASP A 73 -1.98 10.06 2.93
CA ASP A 73 -3.31 10.34 2.38
C ASP A 73 -3.27 10.64 0.87
N PHE A 74 -2.14 11.07 0.33
CA PHE A 74 -2.00 11.37 -1.10
C PHE A 74 -1.85 10.09 -1.93
N ILE A 75 -0.99 9.17 -1.50
CA ILE A 75 -0.68 7.91 -2.23
C ILE A 75 -1.66 6.77 -1.91
N ARG A 76 -2.66 7.03 -1.06
CA ARG A 76 -3.66 6.05 -0.61
C ARG A 76 -4.36 5.31 -1.75
N ARG A 77 -4.58 5.97 -2.89
CA ARG A 77 -5.20 5.40 -4.09
C ARG A 77 -4.42 5.87 -5.32
N ALA A 78 -3.85 4.94 -6.07
CA ALA A 78 -3.08 5.24 -7.28
C ALA A 78 -3.83 6.19 -8.24
N ASP A 79 -5.07 5.89 -8.61
CA ASP A 79 -5.88 6.72 -9.52
C ASP A 79 -5.99 8.18 -9.07
N SER A 80 -6.26 8.38 -7.78
CA SER A 80 -6.38 9.71 -7.17
C SER A 80 -5.02 10.40 -7.09
N ALA A 81 -3.96 9.65 -6.77
CA ALA A 81 -2.60 10.17 -6.71
C ALA A 81 -2.15 10.65 -8.10
N ASN A 82 -2.32 9.83 -9.14
CA ASN A 82 -1.99 10.15 -10.53
C ASN A 82 -2.79 11.36 -11.05
N SER A 83 -4.10 11.41 -10.76
CA SER A 83 -4.94 12.55 -11.14
C SER A 83 -4.54 13.87 -10.48
N ASN A 84 -3.91 13.80 -9.30
CA ASN A 84 -3.49 14.97 -8.53
C ASN A 84 -1.97 15.20 -8.55
N TRP A 85 -1.20 14.38 -9.26
CA TRP A 85 0.24 14.59 -9.39
C TRP A 85 0.50 15.74 -10.38
N PRO A 86 1.45 16.65 -10.12
CA PRO A 86 1.69 17.78 -11.02
C PRO A 86 2.09 17.30 -12.42
N ASP A 87 1.42 17.82 -13.46
CA ASP A 87 1.64 17.39 -14.84
C ASP A 87 3.10 17.64 -15.30
N GLU A 88 3.70 18.76 -14.90
CA GLU A 88 5.10 19.05 -15.17
C GLU A 88 6.06 17.98 -14.59
N LEU A 89 5.73 17.40 -13.43
CA LEU A 89 6.53 16.31 -12.86
C LEU A 89 6.29 15.00 -13.62
N LYS A 90 5.08 14.77 -14.16
CA LYS A 90 4.81 13.63 -15.06
C LYS A 90 5.62 13.74 -16.34
N ASP A 91 5.65 14.92 -16.95
CA ASP A 91 6.39 15.20 -18.18
C ASP A 91 7.90 15.01 -17.98
N LEU A 92 8.40 15.40 -16.80
CA LEU A 92 9.79 15.15 -16.39
C LEU A 92 10.06 13.69 -15.96
N ARG A 93 9.03 12.83 -15.89
CA ARG A 93 9.10 11.45 -15.41
C ARG A 93 9.65 11.33 -13.98
N TRP A 94 9.13 12.16 -13.07
CA TRP A 94 9.43 12.11 -11.64
C TRP A 94 8.19 11.78 -10.82
N THR A 95 8.37 10.88 -9.86
CA THR A 95 7.39 10.51 -8.85
C THR A 95 7.98 10.65 -7.45
N MET A 96 7.28 10.15 -6.43
CA MET A 96 7.81 10.03 -5.08
C MET A 96 7.49 8.66 -4.48
N ARG A 97 8.35 8.23 -3.56
CA ARG A 97 8.09 7.10 -2.67
C ARG A 97 8.05 7.54 -1.22
N GLN A 98 7.27 6.85 -0.41
CA GLN A 98 7.22 7.11 1.01
C GLN A 98 8.58 6.76 1.64
N LYS A 99 9.04 7.59 2.58
CA LYS A 99 10.22 7.30 3.37
C LYS A 99 9.91 7.58 4.83
N THR A 100 10.23 6.63 5.70
CA THR A 100 9.93 6.71 7.13
C THR A 100 11.19 6.59 7.96
N GLY A 101 11.27 7.31 9.08
CA GLY A 101 12.45 7.35 9.95
C GLY A 101 13.21 8.67 9.82
N ASP A 102 13.99 9.02 10.83
CA ASP A 102 14.95 10.15 10.83
C ASP A 102 14.41 11.50 10.32
N ASN A 103 13.14 11.80 10.64
CA ASN A 103 12.43 13.01 10.20
C ASN A 103 12.14 13.06 8.68
N ASP A 104 12.42 12.00 7.95
CA ASP A 104 12.06 11.85 6.53
C ASP A 104 10.55 11.69 6.37
N CYS A 105 10.03 12.19 5.24
CA CYS A 105 8.62 12.11 4.87
C CYS A 105 8.42 11.34 3.56
N PHE A 106 9.16 11.73 2.52
CA PHE A 106 9.16 11.07 1.22
C PHE A 106 10.45 11.37 0.46
N GLN A 107 10.65 10.66 -0.65
CA GLN A 107 11.77 10.91 -1.57
C GLN A 107 11.25 11.05 -2.99
N PHE A 108 11.68 12.09 -3.70
CA PHE A 108 11.51 12.17 -5.15
C PHE A 108 12.42 11.17 -5.86
N ILE A 109 11.85 10.41 -6.79
CA ILE A 109 12.57 9.42 -7.58
C ILE A 109 12.16 9.55 -9.06
N PRO A 110 13.07 9.28 -10.01
CA PRO A 110 12.69 9.15 -11.40
C PRO A 110 11.78 7.94 -11.58
N TYR A 111 10.99 7.93 -12.66
CA TYR A 111 10.25 6.74 -13.07
C TYR A 111 11.22 5.62 -13.41
N ASP A 112 10.77 4.39 -13.19
CA ASP A 112 11.41 3.24 -13.83
C ASP A 112 11.25 3.31 -15.35
N ILE A 113 12.10 2.58 -16.08
CA ILE A 113 12.15 2.66 -17.55
C ILE A 113 10.80 2.30 -18.20
N ASP A 114 10.11 1.31 -17.63
CA ASP A 114 8.84 0.79 -18.13
C ASP A 114 7.61 1.42 -17.46
N GLN A 115 7.83 2.29 -16.46
CA GLN A 115 6.75 2.92 -15.71
C GLN A 115 6.03 3.97 -16.56
N THR A 116 4.70 3.90 -16.61
CA THR A 116 3.87 4.79 -17.43
C THR A 116 3.16 5.87 -16.62
N GLU A 117 2.87 5.59 -15.36
CA GLU A 117 2.17 6.47 -14.42
C GLU A 117 3.03 6.73 -13.17
N PRO A 118 2.95 7.90 -12.50
CA PRO A 118 3.79 8.19 -11.34
C PRO A 118 3.54 7.25 -10.15
N PHE A 119 2.30 6.83 -9.92
CA PHE A 119 1.92 5.92 -8.84
C PHE A 119 1.24 4.69 -9.44
N GLU A 120 1.99 3.60 -9.55
CA GLU A 120 1.44 2.32 -9.99
C GLU A 120 0.69 1.63 -8.84
N ASP A 121 -0.36 0.87 -9.18
CA ASP A 121 -0.99 -0.11 -8.29
C ASP A 121 -0.62 -1.51 -8.81
N PRO A 122 0.60 -2.01 -8.51
CA PRO A 122 1.13 -3.22 -9.15
C PRO A 122 0.43 -4.49 -8.67
N PHE A 123 -0.38 -4.41 -7.61
CA PHE A 123 -0.98 -5.56 -6.95
C PHE A 123 -2.49 -5.57 -7.17
N LEU A 124 -2.92 -5.78 -8.41
CA LEU A 124 -4.32 -6.02 -8.79
C LEU A 124 -4.49 -7.48 -9.28
N PRO A 125 -5.66 -8.11 -9.06
CA PRO A 125 -5.98 -9.35 -9.75
C PRO A 125 -5.88 -9.14 -11.27
N GLY A 126 -5.12 -10.00 -11.94
CA GLY A 126 -5.06 -10.07 -13.40
C GLY A 126 -6.09 -11.05 -13.96
N SER A 127 -6.15 -11.15 -15.29
CA SER A 127 -7.01 -12.12 -15.98
C SER A 127 -6.63 -13.59 -15.71
N THR A 128 -5.41 -13.84 -15.22
CA THR A 128 -4.89 -15.16 -14.88
C THR A 128 -4.89 -15.44 -13.38
N THR A 129 -5.26 -14.46 -12.54
CA THR A 129 -5.32 -14.67 -11.09
C THR A 129 -6.38 -15.72 -10.77
N PRO A 130 -6.02 -16.81 -10.07
CA PRO A 130 -6.99 -17.85 -9.72
C PRO A 130 -8.05 -17.31 -8.77
N SER A 131 -9.23 -17.93 -8.79
CA SER A 131 -10.28 -17.66 -7.81
C SER A 131 -10.62 -18.92 -7.02
N HIS A 132 -10.86 -18.74 -5.72
CA HIS A 132 -11.20 -19.81 -4.79
C HIS A 132 -12.46 -19.47 -4.00
N LEU A 133 -13.47 -20.32 -4.11
CA LEU A 133 -14.71 -20.18 -3.33
C LEU A 133 -14.47 -20.61 -1.88
N MET A 134 -14.87 -19.75 -0.93
CA MET A 134 -14.81 -20.02 0.49
C MET A 134 -16.19 -19.98 1.11
N GLN A 135 -16.56 -21.02 1.86
CA GLN A 135 -17.79 -20.98 2.65
C GLN A 135 -17.69 -19.88 3.72
N SER A 136 -18.78 -19.16 4.00
CA SER A 136 -18.86 -18.17 5.11
C SER A 136 -20.02 -18.38 6.06
N VAL A 137 -20.62 -19.57 6.01
CA VAL A 137 -21.75 -19.94 6.86
C VAL A 137 -21.36 -19.98 8.34
N THR A 138 -20.08 -20.18 8.64
CA THR A 138 -19.47 -20.14 9.98
C THR A 138 -19.45 -18.75 10.63
N ILE A 139 -19.65 -17.68 9.86
CA ILE A 139 -19.79 -16.33 10.41
C ILE A 139 -21.27 -16.12 10.81
N PRO A 140 -21.60 -15.62 12.02
CA PRO A 140 -22.97 -15.38 12.41
C PRO A 140 -23.64 -14.40 11.43
N LYS A 141 -24.90 -14.66 11.08
CA LYS A 141 -25.65 -13.77 10.17
C LYS A 141 -25.60 -12.31 10.62
N ALA A 142 -25.78 -12.05 11.92
CA ALA A 142 -25.70 -10.71 12.49
C ALA A 142 -24.35 -10.03 12.21
N SER A 143 -23.24 -10.78 12.29
CA SER A 143 -21.90 -10.26 11.98
C SER A 143 -21.72 -10.00 10.48
N ARG A 144 -22.22 -10.90 9.61
CA ARG A 144 -22.22 -10.67 8.16
C ARG A 144 -23.07 -9.46 7.75
N ASP A 145 -24.18 -9.21 8.44
CA ASP A 145 -25.10 -8.11 8.12
C ASP A 145 -24.61 -6.75 8.66
N LEU A 146 -23.89 -6.74 9.80
CA LEU A 146 -23.31 -5.53 10.40
C LEU A 146 -22.07 -5.04 9.66
N GLY A 147 -21.36 -5.94 8.99
CA GLY A 147 -20.03 -5.79 8.37
C GLY A 147 -19.54 -4.37 8.07
N ARG A 148 -18.29 -4.09 8.42
CA ARG A 148 -17.70 -2.75 8.37
C ARG A 148 -16.73 -2.60 7.21
N LYS A 149 -16.62 -1.40 6.65
CA LYS A 149 -15.71 -1.12 5.54
C LYS A 149 -14.37 -0.58 6.06
N ASP A 150 -13.68 -1.38 6.86
CA ASP A 150 -12.39 -1.04 7.46
C ASP A 150 -11.43 -2.25 7.47
N GLU A 151 -10.13 -1.97 7.60
CA GLU A 151 -9.07 -2.99 7.57
C GLU A 151 -9.20 -4.00 8.71
N GLN A 152 -9.65 -3.54 9.88
CA GLN A 152 -9.82 -4.39 11.07
C GLN A 152 -10.90 -5.46 10.85
N TRP A 153 -12.01 -5.09 10.21
CA TRP A 153 -13.03 -6.06 9.82
C TRP A 153 -12.52 -7.08 8.81
N LEU A 154 -11.75 -6.65 7.80
CA LEU A 154 -11.13 -7.55 6.82
C LEU A 154 -10.22 -8.57 7.51
N ILE A 155 -9.38 -8.14 8.46
CA ILE A 155 -8.50 -9.03 9.21
C ILE A 155 -9.29 -10.03 10.04
N GLN A 156 -10.34 -9.59 10.75
CA GLN A 156 -11.19 -10.50 11.53
C GLN A 156 -11.85 -11.57 10.66
N VAL A 157 -12.34 -11.17 9.48
CA VAL A 157 -12.90 -12.11 8.51
C VAL A 157 -11.82 -13.07 8.02
N ALA A 158 -10.65 -12.57 7.62
CA ALA A 158 -9.54 -13.38 7.12
C ALA A 158 -9.06 -14.42 8.14
N VAL A 159 -8.92 -14.02 9.41
CA VAL A 159 -8.53 -14.92 10.51
C VAL A 159 -9.62 -15.97 10.77
N ARG A 160 -10.89 -15.55 10.90
CA ARG A 160 -12.00 -16.46 11.20
C ARG A 160 -12.24 -17.49 10.09
N GLN A 161 -12.02 -17.08 8.84
CA GLN A 161 -12.25 -17.90 7.66
C GLN A 161 -11.01 -18.67 7.23
N GLY A 162 -9.85 -18.42 7.85
CA GLY A 162 -8.60 -19.06 7.50
C GLY A 162 -8.13 -18.71 6.09
N VAL A 163 -8.30 -17.46 5.64
CA VAL A 163 -7.89 -16.99 4.31
C VAL A 163 -6.39 -17.18 4.11
N ILE A 164 -5.57 -16.68 5.03
CA ILE A 164 -4.10 -16.83 4.96
C ILE A 164 -3.68 -18.31 5.03
N PRO A 165 -4.19 -19.13 5.98
CA PRO A 165 -3.95 -20.56 5.97
C PRO A 165 -4.34 -21.28 4.68
N THR A 166 -5.50 -20.97 4.12
CA THR A 166 -5.99 -21.57 2.88
C THR A 166 -5.09 -21.18 1.71
N HIS A 167 -4.67 -19.91 1.64
CA HIS A 167 -3.74 -19.44 0.63
C HIS A 167 -2.41 -20.19 0.67
N LEU A 168 -1.81 -20.26 1.84
CA LEU A 168 -0.52 -20.93 1.98
C LEU A 168 -0.62 -22.44 1.71
N ALA A 169 -1.74 -23.08 2.07
CA ALA A 169 -1.96 -24.50 1.80
C ALA A 169 -2.19 -24.82 0.31
N LEU A 170 -2.84 -23.92 -0.44
CA LEU A 170 -3.23 -24.18 -1.83
C LEU A 170 -2.23 -23.63 -2.86
N HIS A 171 -1.54 -22.53 -2.54
CA HIS A 171 -0.78 -21.76 -3.52
C HIS A 171 0.69 -21.54 -3.16
N SER A 172 1.07 -21.64 -1.88
CA SER A 172 2.47 -21.43 -1.49
C SER A 172 3.35 -22.59 -1.94
N LYS A 173 4.61 -22.26 -2.25
CA LYS A 173 5.68 -23.25 -2.45
C LYS A 173 6.20 -23.81 -1.12
N ILE A 174 5.95 -23.10 -0.01
CA ILE A 174 6.38 -23.52 1.32
C ILE A 174 5.34 -24.49 1.87
N GLN A 175 5.79 -25.68 2.25
CA GLN A 175 4.90 -26.72 2.81
C GLN A 175 4.57 -26.40 4.27
N ILE A 176 3.51 -25.62 4.47
CA ILE A 176 3.04 -25.23 5.80
C ILE A 176 2.29 -26.41 6.46
N GLN A 177 2.62 -26.68 7.73
CA GLN A 177 1.98 -27.70 8.56
C GLN A 177 0.96 -27.10 9.53
N GLU A 178 1.28 -25.94 10.09
CA GLU A 178 0.45 -25.24 11.08
C GLU A 178 0.60 -23.74 10.92
N ILE A 179 -0.50 -22.99 11.14
CA ILE A 179 -0.49 -21.53 11.20
C ILE A 179 -1.32 -21.09 12.39
N VAL A 180 -0.75 -20.18 13.19
CA VAL A 180 -1.41 -19.54 14.32
C VAL A 180 -1.41 -18.03 14.12
N HIS A 181 -2.58 -17.42 14.20
CA HIS A 181 -2.69 -15.96 14.28
C HIS A 181 -2.22 -15.49 15.66
N LEU A 182 -1.20 -14.63 15.69
CA LEU A 182 -0.63 -14.13 16.93
C LEU A 182 -1.37 -12.89 17.41
N GLN A 183 -1.40 -11.84 16.58
CA GLN A 183 -1.87 -10.53 16.98
C GLN A 183 -2.19 -9.63 15.78
N THR A 184 -3.16 -8.71 15.98
CA THR A 184 -3.47 -7.61 15.06
C THR A 184 -2.85 -6.29 15.50
N ALA A 185 -2.57 -5.38 14.57
CA ALA A 185 -2.05 -4.03 14.81
C ALA A 185 -0.75 -4.02 15.63
N VAL A 186 0.22 -4.83 15.21
CA VAL A 186 1.52 -4.96 15.88
C VAL A 186 2.41 -3.78 15.49
N LYS A 187 2.96 -3.08 16.49
CA LYS A 187 3.97 -2.03 16.27
C LYS A 187 5.37 -2.60 16.49
N LEU A 188 6.13 -2.77 15.42
CA LEU A 188 7.52 -3.23 15.44
C LEU A 188 8.45 -2.15 14.91
N ARG A 189 9.38 -1.65 15.73
CA ARG A 189 10.48 -0.75 15.29
C ARG A 189 10.01 0.44 14.43
N LYS A 190 8.88 1.07 14.79
CA LYS A 190 8.23 2.19 14.06
C LYS A 190 7.47 1.79 12.79
N THR A 191 7.41 0.50 12.46
CA THR A 191 6.53 -0.08 11.44
C THR A 191 5.28 -0.64 12.12
N GLU A 192 4.12 -0.44 11.51
CA GLU A 192 2.87 -1.08 11.90
C GLU A 192 2.61 -2.26 10.96
N ILE A 193 2.24 -3.41 11.54
CA ILE A 193 1.83 -4.62 10.83
C ILE A 193 0.37 -4.88 11.21
N ASP A 194 -0.49 -4.95 10.20
CA ASP A 194 -1.93 -5.11 10.42
C ASP A 194 -2.28 -6.46 11.06
N ALA A 195 -1.68 -7.55 10.58
CA ALA A 195 -1.82 -8.87 11.19
C ALA A 195 -0.51 -9.67 11.16
N LEU A 196 -0.21 -10.36 12.25
CA LEU A 196 0.98 -11.21 12.41
C LEU A 196 0.57 -12.65 12.71
N PHE A 197 1.16 -13.60 11.99
CA PHE A 197 0.97 -15.03 12.21
C PHE A 197 2.33 -15.73 12.41
N LEU A 198 2.30 -16.90 13.03
CA LEU A 198 3.43 -17.83 13.08
C LEU A 198 3.03 -19.10 12.35
N ALA A 199 3.89 -19.57 11.45
CA ALA A 199 3.73 -20.83 10.75
C ALA A 199 4.85 -21.80 11.09
N HIS A 200 4.50 -23.08 11.18
CA HIS A 200 5.44 -24.18 11.16
C HIS A 200 5.44 -24.81 9.77
N TYR A 201 6.61 -25.01 9.18
CA TYR A 201 6.74 -25.51 7.82
C TYR A 201 7.85 -26.55 7.70
N LEU A 202 7.72 -27.43 6.72
CA LEU A 202 8.70 -28.47 6.46
C LEU A 202 9.79 -27.96 5.50
N ALA A 203 11.05 -28.09 5.91
CA ALA A 203 12.23 -27.80 5.11
C ALA A 203 13.09 -29.06 4.99
N GLY A 204 12.74 -29.95 4.04
CA GLY A 204 13.31 -31.30 4.00
C GLY A 204 12.70 -32.16 5.11
N GLU A 205 13.52 -32.64 6.04
CA GLU A 205 13.05 -33.39 7.22
C GLU A 205 12.92 -32.52 8.48
N GLU A 206 13.38 -31.27 8.43
CA GLU A 206 13.34 -30.35 9.57
C GLU A 206 12.03 -29.53 9.59
N THR A 207 11.45 -29.37 10.77
CA THR A 207 10.39 -28.39 11.00
C THR A 207 11.02 -27.04 11.31
N LYS A 208 10.67 -26.03 10.52
CA LYS A 208 11.11 -24.64 10.66
C LYS A 208 9.92 -23.73 10.94
N THR A 209 10.21 -22.49 11.26
CA THR A 209 9.25 -21.46 11.65
C THR A 209 9.32 -20.26 10.73
N ALA A 210 8.16 -19.73 10.37
CA ALA A 210 8.06 -18.48 9.60
C ALA A 210 7.13 -17.50 10.30
N LEU A 211 7.56 -16.25 10.44
CA LEU A 211 6.64 -15.15 10.77
C LEU A 211 5.94 -14.72 9.48
N ILE A 212 4.63 -14.58 9.50
CA ILE A 212 3.88 -14.05 8.36
C ILE A 212 3.40 -12.66 8.73
N THR A 213 3.85 -11.65 7.98
CA THR A 213 3.36 -10.27 8.10
C THR A 213 2.30 -10.04 7.04
N CYS A 214 1.12 -9.56 7.42
CA CYS A 214 0.03 -9.32 6.50
C CYS A 214 -0.44 -7.86 6.58
N GLU A 215 -0.37 -7.14 5.46
CA GLU A 215 -0.99 -5.81 5.27
C GLU A 215 -2.41 -6.00 4.73
N ALA A 216 -3.39 -5.28 5.28
CA ALA A 216 -4.79 -5.38 4.90
C ALA A 216 -5.27 -4.05 4.32
N LYS A 217 -5.85 -4.06 3.11
CA LYS A 217 -6.41 -2.85 2.46
C LYS A 217 -7.87 -3.04 2.11
N HIS A 218 -8.69 -2.00 2.25
CA HIS A 218 -10.07 -2.08 1.78
C HIS A 218 -10.29 -1.40 0.43
N ASN A 219 -10.04 -0.09 0.33
CA ASN A 219 -10.21 0.66 -0.93
C ASN A 219 -8.94 1.45 -1.25
N GLU A 220 -7.80 0.94 -0.77
CA GLU A 220 -6.49 1.56 -0.87
C GLU A 220 -5.57 0.63 -1.66
N SER A 221 -4.57 1.22 -2.32
CA SER A 221 -3.55 0.44 -3.01
C SER A 221 -2.65 -0.27 -1.98
N ILE A 222 -2.21 -1.49 -2.31
CA ILE A 222 -1.19 -2.18 -1.50
C ILE A 222 0.15 -1.51 -1.82
N LEU A 223 0.78 -0.89 -0.81
CA LEU A 223 2.01 -0.13 -1.04
C LEU A 223 3.26 -1.02 -0.87
N PRO A 224 4.12 -1.17 -1.90
CA PRO A 224 5.33 -1.99 -1.82
C PRO A 224 6.24 -1.64 -0.65
N ASP A 225 6.43 -0.34 -0.39
CA ASP A 225 7.28 0.13 0.70
C ASP A 225 6.74 -0.28 2.09
N GLN A 226 5.42 -0.41 2.25
CA GLN A 226 4.85 -0.93 3.51
C GLN A 226 5.21 -2.41 3.69
N ILE A 227 5.07 -3.22 2.64
CA ILE A 227 5.38 -4.66 2.68
C ILE A 227 6.86 -4.89 3.01
N VAL A 228 7.76 -4.15 2.34
CA VAL A 228 9.21 -4.21 2.58
C VAL A 228 9.54 -3.83 4.02
N ASN A 229 9.01 -2.70 4.52
CA ASN A 229 9.27 -2.24 5.88
C ASN A 229 8.77 -3.23 6.94
N GLN A 230 7.64 -3.90 6.70
CA GLN A 230 7.10 -4.93 7.59
C GLN A 230 7.95 -6.20 7.58
N ALA A 231 8.37 -6.65 6.38
CA ALA A 231 9.25 -7.80 6.21
C ALA A 231 10.59 -7.60 6.94
N ASN A 232 11.22 -6.44 6.74
CA ASN A 232 12.48 -6.07 7.41
C ASN A 232 12.31 -5.95 8.93
N ALA A 233 11.21 -5.36 9.40
CA ALA A 233 10.93 -5.25 10.82
C ALA A 233 10.72 -6.63 11.48
N GLY A 234 10.01 -7.54 10.81
CA GLY A 234 9.82 -8.92 11.24
C GLY A 234 11.12 -9.72 11.23
N SER A 235 11.89 -9.61 10.14
CA SER A 235 13.15 -10.35 9.95
C SER A 235 14.16 -10.00 11.04
N ALA A 236 14.24 -8.71 11.38
CA ALA A 236 15.18 -8.24 12.38
C ALA A 236 14.81 -8.64 13.82
N LEU A 237 13.62 -9.20 14.08
CA LEU A 237 13.28 -9.78 15.38
C LEU A 237 14.12 -11.03 15.69
N ASN A 238 14.57 -11.76 14.66
CA ASN A 238 15.28 -13.03 14.81
C ASN A 238 14.54 -14.02 15.72
N LYS A 239 13.22 -14.18 15.49
CA LYS A 239 12.32 -15.06 16.26
C LYS A 239 11.77 -16.25 15.47
N ALA A 240 12.00 -16.28 14.15
CA ALA A 240 11.63 -17.35 13.25
C ALA A 240 12.73 -17.49 12.20
N ASP A 241 12.75 -18.59 11.44
CA ASP A 241 13.77 -18.86 10.42
C ASP A 241 13.65 -17.92 9.21
N CYS A 242 12.44 -17.47 8.90
CA CYS A 242 12.18 -16.48 7.86
C CYS A 242 10.91 -15.66 8.14
N VAL A 243 10.68 -14.66 7.30
CA VAL A 243 9.44 -13.89 7.20
C VAL A 243 8.79 -14.14 5.85
N ILE A 244 7.49 -14.41 5.82
CA ILE A 244 6.69 -14.47 4.60
C ILE A 244 5.84 -13.20 4.55
N PRO A 245 6.19 -12.22 3.70
CA PRO A 245 5.37 -11.02 3.54
C PRO A 245 4.12 -11.38 2.74
N MET A 246 2.98 -10.89 3.19
CA MET A 246 1.70 -11.06 2.52
C MET A 246 0.92 -9.75 2.53
N ALA A 247 0.00 -9.62 1.59
CA ALA A 247 -0.96 -8.53 1.58
C ALA A 247 -2.33 -9.06 1.17
N MET A 248 -3.39 -8.41 1.63
CA MET A 248 -4.74 -8.69 1.17
C MET A 248 -5.52 -7.42 0.93
N ARG A 249 -6.43 -7.46 -0.04
CA ARG A 249 -7.28 -6.33 -0.37
C ARG A 249 -8.70 -6.75 -0.75
N VAL A 250 -9.69 -6.02 -0.25
CA VAL A 250 -11.07 -6.13 -0.76
C VAL A 250 -11.13 -5.67 -2.21
N VAL A 251 -11.65 -6.52 -3.09
CA VAL A 251 -11.87 -6.18 -4.51
C VAL A 251 -13.35 -6.09 -4.81
N LYS A 252 -13.71 -5.19 -5.72
CA LYS A 252 -15.11 -5.01 -6.11
C LYS A 252 -15.47 -6.04 -7.17
N ASN A 253 -16.66 -6.64 -7.04
CA ASN A 253 -17.24 -7.39 -8.13
C ASN A 253 -17.83 -6.41 -9.16
N GLU A 254 -17.29 -6.42 -10.39
CA GLU A 254 -17.74 -5.52 -11.46
C GLU A 254 -19.20 -5.78 -11.89
N GLY A 255 -19.71 -7.00 -11.69
CA GLY A 255 -21.07 -7.40 -12.08
C GLY A 255 -22.15 -7.15 -11.03
N ASN A 256 -21.78 -6.95 -9.76
CA ASN A 256 -22.74 -6.74 -8.68
C ASN A 256 -22.10 -5.94 -7.53
N LYS A 257 -22.38 -4.63 -7.50
CA LYS A 257 -21.83 -3.71 -6.49
C LYS A 257 -22.27 -4.02 -5.05
N ASP A 258 -23.32 -4.83 -4.89
CA ASP A 258 -23.84 -5.28 -3.60
C ASP A 258 -23.34 -6.69 -3.21
N SER A 259 -22.71 -7.43 -4.13
CA SER A 259 -21.99 -8.67 -3.80
C SER A 259 -20.59 -8.32 -3.29
N GLY A 260 -20.54 -7.94 -2.02
CA GLY A 260 -19.30 -8.02 -1.25
C GLY A 260 -18.78 -9.46 -1.19
N GLY A 261 -17.59 -9.64 -0.65
CA GLY A 261 -17.01 -10.93 -0.30
C GLY A 261 -15.86 -11.36 -1.17
N LEU A 262 -15.20 -10.45 -1.89
CA LEU A 262 -14.02 -10.78 -2.69
C LEU A 262 -12.76 -10.22 -2.02
N VAL A 263 -11.83 -11.11 -1.68
CA VAL A 263 -10.54 -10.73 -1.10
C VAL A 263 -9.43 -11.22 -2.02
N TYR A 264 -8.69 -10.29 -2.58
CA TYR A 264 -7.44 -10.57 -3.27
C TYR A 264 -6.31 -10.74 -2.25
N VAL A 265 -5.50 -11.78 -2.37
CA VAL A 265 -4.36 -12.06 -1.50
C VAL A 265 -3.11 -12.21 -2.34
N CYS A 266 -2.04 -11.59 -1.88
CA CYS A 266 -0.69 -11.68 -2.42
C CYS A 266 0.24 -12.35 -1.41
N GLU A 267 1.04 -13.30 -1.88
CA GLU A 267 2.20 -13.85 -1.18
C GLU A 267 3.46 -13.35 -1.87
N PHE A 268 4.40 -12.85 -1.07
CA PHE A 268 5.72 -12.41 -1.56
C PHE A 268 6.81 -13.41 -1.16
N GLU A 269 7.93 -13.35 -1.86
CA GLU A 269 9.10 -14.18 -1.57
C GLU A 269 9.56 -14.01 -0.11
N SER A 270 9.92 -15.12 0.53
CA SER A 270 10.28 -15.12 1.95
C SER A 270 11.64 -14.47 2.18
N VAL A 271 11.76 -13.76 3.30
CA VAL A 271 12.97 -13.05 3.72
C VAL A 271 13.62 -13.86 4.85
N PRO A 272 14.87 -14.33 4.69
CA PRO A 272 15.58 -15.03 5.76
C PRO A 272 15.71 -14.19 7.02
N SER A 273 15.71 -14.83 8.20
CA SER A 273 15.93 -14.14 9.46
C SER A 273 17.22 -13.31 9.45
N GLY A 274 17.14 -12.08 9.91
CA GLY A 274 18.27 -11.14 9.97
C GLY A 274 18.66 -10.54 8.62
N ALA A 275 18.00 -10.92 7.51
CA ALA A 275 18.18 -10.27 6.22
C ALA A 275 17.34 -9.00 6.10
N GLU A 276 17.80 -8.09 5.25
CA GLU A 276 17.07 -6.87 4.86
C GLU A 276 16.88 -6.89 3.34
N ILE A 277 15.70 -6.51 2.89
CA ILE A 277 15.37 -6.38 1.46
C ILE A 277 15.00 -4.94 1.11
N ASP A 278 15.18 -4.58 -0.15
CA ASP A 278 14.64 -3.37 -0.73
C ASP A 278 13.44 -3.65 -1.64
N ARG A 279 12.84 -2.58 -2.18
CA ARG A 279 11.67 -2.66 -3.07
C ARG A 279 11.94 -3.44 -4.36
N SER A 280 13.16 -3.40 -4.90
CA SER A 280 13.51 -4.13 -6.13
C SER A 280 13.55 -5.64 -5.92
N GLN A 281 13.73 -6.07 -4.67
CA GLN A 281 13.74 -7.47 -4.25
C GLN A 281 12.35 -7.97 -3.82
N LEU A 282 11.33 -7.10 -3.76
CA LEU A 282 9.96 -7.50 -3.43
C LEU A 282 9.32 -8.22 -4.61
N LYS A 283 9.28 -9.55 -4.54
CA LYS A 283 8.77 -10.40 -5.62
C LYS A 283 7.47 -11.10 -5.22
N LEU A 284 6.42 -10.90 -6.00
CA LEU A 284 5.17 -11.67 -5.89
C LEU A 284 5.44 -13.12 -6.30
N VAL A 285 5.10 -14.09 -5.44
CA VAL A 285 5.31 -15.53 -5.72
C VAL A 285 4.01 -16.28 -5.98
N SER A 286 2.90 -15.83 -5.39
CA SER A 286 1.57 -16.36 -5.65
C SER A 286 0.50 -15.32 -5.32
N ASP A 287 -0.64 -15.40 -5.99
CA ASP A 287 -1.80 -14.55 -5.76
C ASP A 287 -3.11 -15.33 -5.99
N CYS A 288 -4.20 -14.90 -5.34
CA CYS A 288 -5.51 -15.55 -5.47
C CYS A 288 -6.64 -14.59 -5.05
N VAL A 289 -7.81 -14.71 -5.68
CA VAL A 289 -9.06 -14.04 -5.25
C VAL A 289 -9.97 -15.03 -4.53
N TYR A 290 -10.22 -14.78 -3.26
CA TYR A 290 -11.15 -15.56 -2.45
C TYR A 290 -12.55 -14.97 -2.51
N GLU A 291 -13.53 -15.79 -2.88
CA GLU A 291 -14.93 -15.40 -2.95
C GLU A 291 -15.72 -16.08 -1.82
N PHE A 292 -16.30 -15.27 -0.92
CA PHE A 292 -17.09 -15.75 0.19
C PHE A 292 -18.54 -16.07 -0.22
N GLN A 293 -18.98 -17.29 0.11
CA GLN A 293 -20.34 -17.75 -0.13
C GLN A 293 -20.98 -18.25 1.18
N PRO A 294 -22.03 -17.58 1.70
CA PRO A 294 -22.61 -16.34 1.18
C PRO A 294 -21.66 -15.13 1.28
N PRO A 295 -21.94 -14.03 0.56
CA PRO A 295 -21.23 -12.76 0.72
C PRO A 295 -21.12 -12.29 2.19
N ILE A 296 -19.99 -11.69 2.54
CA ILE A 296 -19.78 -11.01 3.82
C ILE A 296 -19.78 -9.52 3.54
N LYS A 297 -20.70 -8.77 4.15
CA LYS A 297 -20.78 -7.31 3.96
C LYS A 297 -19.50 -6.63 4.49
N GLY A 298 -19.07 -5.58 3.80
CA GLY A 298 -17.85 -4.84 4.19
C GLY A 298 -16.55 -5.56 3.84
N VAL A 299 -16.65 -6.71 3.19
CA VAL A 299 -15.61 -7.40 2.45
C VAL A 299 -16.11 -7.57 1.02
#